data_AF-A0A5K7ZER7-F1
#
_entry.id   AF-A0A5K7ZER7-F1
#
_cell.length_a   1.000
_cell.length_b   1.000
_cell.length_c   1.000
_cell.angle_alpha   90.00
_cell.angle_beta   90.00
_cell.angle_gamma   90.00
#
_symmetry.space_group_name_H-M   'P 1'
#
loop_
_entity.id
_entity.type
_entity.pdbx_description
1 polymer ?
#
loop_
_entity_poly.entity_id
_entity_poly.type
_entity_poly.pdbx_seq_one_letter_code
_entity_poly.pdbx_strand_id
1 'polypeptide(L)' 'MPKIEMIFSHESASGGKGELGIDEGGKLYWNEKAVVTEQQVKLSWWVNCAIIVGGFATLIIAVFEVLMYFKPSS' A
#
# COMPACT_ATOMS: atom_id res chain seq x y z
N MET A 1 23.25 -2.59 -1.44
CA MET A 1 22.08 -3.20 -2.11
C MET A 1 21.75 -4.47 -1.33
N PRO A 2 20.48 -4.79 -1.10
CA PRO A 2 20.10 -6.00 -0.39
C PRO A 2 20.58 -7.24 -1.16
N LYS A 3 21.01 -8.29 -0.45
CA LYS A 3 21.49 -9.53 -1.08
C LYS A 3 20.28 -10.39 -1.43
N ILE A 4 20.00 -10.54 -2.72
CA ILE A 4 18.90 -11.39 -3.19
C ILE A 4 19.40 -12.84 -3.24
N GLU A 5 18.78 -13.72 -2.47
CA GLU A 5 19.03 -15.17 -2.53
C GLU A 5 17.99 -15.83 -3.45
N MET A 6 18.47 -16.46 -4.52
CA MET A 6 17.61 -17.15 -5.48
C MET A 6 17.19 -18.50 -4.90
N ILE A 7 15.89 -18.64 -4.63
CA ILE A 7 15.30 -19.82 -3.98
C ILE A 7 14.62 -20.77 -4.97
N PHE A 8 14.27 -20.27 -6.16
CA PHE A 8 13.63 -21.09 -7.19
C PHE A 8 14.07 -20.64 -8.57
N SER A 9 14.55 -21.55 -9.39
CA SER A 9 14.87 -21.32 -10.80
C SER A 9 14.07 -22.29 -11.65
N HIS A 10 13.21 -21.78 -12.52
CA HIS A 10 12.42 -22.60 -13.43
C HIS A 10 12.73 -22.25 -14.88
N GLU A 11 13.08 -23.27 -15.66
CA GLU A 11 13.28 -23.18 -17.11
C GLU A 11 12.05 -23.83 -17.77
N SER A 12 11.17 -22.98 -18.29
CA SER A 12 9.95 -23.43 -18.98
C SER A 12 10.30 -24.04 -20.33
N ALA A 13 9.56 -25.09 -20.74
CA ALA A 13 9.72 -25.76 -22.03
C ALA A 13 9.58 -24.81 -23.24
N SER A 14 9.02 -23.61 -23.04
CA SER A 14 8.89 -22.55 -24.04
C SER A 14 10.14 -21.65 -24.15
N GLY A 15 11.22 -21.93 -23.42
CA GLY A 15 12.45 -21.13 -23.38
C GLY A 15 12.42 -19.97 -22.38
N GLY A 16 11.35 -19.83 -21.58
CA GLY A 16 11.23 -18.79 -20.55
C GLY A 16 11.96 -19.19 -19.26
N LYS A 17 12.94 -18.38 -18.85
CA LYS A 17 13.60 -18.50 -17.53
C LYS A 17 12.90 -17.60 -16.52
N GLY A 18 12.43 -18.20 -15.43
CA GLY A 18 11.83 -17.50 -14.30
C GLY A 18 12.59 -17.84 -13.02
N GLU A 19 13.20 -16.83 -12.40
CA GLU A 19 13.94 -16.99 -11.16
C GLU A 19 13.25 -16.20 -10.04
N LEU A 20 12.90 -16.89 -8.96
CA LEU A 20 12.34 -16.31 -7.75
C LEU A 20 13.46 -16.12 -6.73
N GLY A 21 13.65 -14.89 -6.28
CA GLY A 21 14.58 -14.52 -5.22
C GLY A 21 13.86 -14.00 -3.99
N ILE A 22 14.51 -14.14 -2.84
CA ILE A 22 14.09 -13.52 -1.58
C ILE A 22 15.26 -12.73 -1.00
N ASP A 23 14.98 -11.55 -0.48
CA ASP A 23 15.96 -10.74 0.26
C ASP A 23 15.86 -11.02 1.78
N GLU A 24 16.89 -10.66 2.54
CA GLU A 24 16.94 -10.80 4.02
C GLU A 24 15.74 -10.12 4.71
N GLY A 25 15.14 -9.11 4.08
CA GLY A 25 13.92 -8.45 4.53
C GLY A 25 12.61 -9.16 4.18
N GLY A 26 12.65 -10.40 3.68
CA GLY A 26 11.46 -11.19 3.29
C GLY A 26 10.75 -10.67 2.03
N LYS A 27 11.40 -9.80 1.24
CA LYS A 27 10.85 -9.27 -0.02
C LYS A 27 11.08 -10.27 -1.14
N LEU A 28 10.03 -10.54 -1.92
CA LEU A 28 10.09 -11.42 -3.08
C LEU A 28 10.53 -10.66 -4.33
N TYR A 29 11.35 -11.31 -5.14
CA TYR A 29 11.87 -10.82 -6.40
C TYR A 29 11.62 -11.86 -7.49
N TRP A 30 11.26 -11.41 -8.68
CA TRP A 30 11.07 -12.24 -9.87
C TRP A 30 11.97 -11.68 -10.97
N ASN A 31 12.93 -12.48 -11.45
CA ASN A 31 13.95 -12.06 -12.41
C ASN A 31 14.62 -10.74 -11.97
N GLU A 32 15.14 -10.69 -10.74
CA GLU A 32 15.76 -9.52 -10.10
C GLU A 32 14.84 -8.29 -9.89
N LYS A 33 13.57 -8.36 -10.30
CA LYS A 33 12.59 -7.28 -10.09
C LYS A 33 11.76 -7.55 -8.85
N ALA A 34 11.59 -6.55 -7.99
CA ALA A 34 10.76 -6.67 -6.80
C ALA A 34 9.31 -7.02 -7.19
N VAL A 35 8.82 -8.15 -6.67
CA VAL A 35 7.42 -8.54 -6.80
C VAL A 35 6.65 -7.84 -5.72
N VAL A 36 6.19 -6.62 -6.03
CA VAL A 36 5.23 -5.94 -5.17
C VAL A 36 3.88 -6.59 -5.42
N THR A 37 3.33 -7.26 -4.41
CA THR A 37 1.98 -7.84 -4.49
C THR A 37 0.98 -6.73 -4.78
N GLU A 38 0.25 -6.79 -5.90
CA GLU A 38 -0.76 -5.80 -6.27
C GLU A 38 -1.80 -5.56 -5.16
N GLN A 39 -2.09 -6.59 -4.37
CA GLN A 39 -3.07 -6.52 -3.29
C GLN A 39 -2.63 -5.58 -2.15
N GLN A 40 -1.34 -5.54 -1.81
CA GLN A 40 -0.81 -4.59 -0.83
C GLN A 40 -0.95 -3.14 -1.32
N VAL A 41 -0.70 -2.90 -2.61
CA VAL A 41 -0.81 -1.56 -3.21
C VAL A 41 -2.27 -1.08 -3.21
N LYS A 42 -3.20 -1.96 -3.61
CA LYS A 42 -4.63 -1.66 -3.60
C LYS A 42 -5.12 -1.37 -2.18
N LEU A 43 -4.76 -2.19 -1.19
CA LEU A 43 -5.18 -1.97 0.20
C LEU A 43 -4.64 -0.65 0.77
N SER A 44 -3.35 -0.36 0.58
CA SER A 44 -2.76 0.89 1.04
C SER A 44 -3.41 2.11 0.39
N TRP A 45 -3.81 2.01 -0.88
CA TRP A 45 -4.51 3.07 -1.58
C TRP A 45 -5.88 3.37 -0.95
N TRP A 46 -6.70 2.34 -0.73
CA TRP A 46 -8.01 2.48 -0.10
C TRP A 46 -7.92 3.04 1.33
N VAL A 47 -6.95 2.58 2.11
CA VAL A 47 -6.72 3.07 3.48
C VAL A 47 -6.34 4.55 3.46
N ASN A 48 -5.42 4.96 2.58
CA ASN A 48 -5.04 6.36 2.47
C ASN A 48 -6.22 7.25 2.03
N CYS A 49 -7.03 6.80 1.07
CA CYS A 49 -8.25 7.51 0.68
C CYS A 49 -9.24 7.63 1.85
N ALA A 50 -9.44 6.56 2.63
CA ALA A 50 -10.34 6.57 3.78
C ALA A 50 -9.87 7.55 4.87
N ILE A 51 -8.56 7.62 5.13
CA ILE A 51 -7.97 8.56 6.09
C ILE A 51 -8.20 10.01 5.66
N ILE A 52 -7.99 10.32 4.37
CA ILE A 52 -8.17 11.68 3.85
C ILE A 52 -9.64 12.09 3.96
N VAL A 53 -10.56 11.23 3.52
CA VAL A 53 -12.00 11.49 3.57
C VAL A 53 -12.48 11.62 5.01
N GLY A 54 -12.02 10.73 5.90
CA GLY A 54 -12.34 10.77 7.33
C GLY A 54 -11.87 12.05 7.99
N GLY A 55 -10.61 12.46 7.77
CA GLY A 55 -10.06 13.71 8.30
C GLY A 55 -10.82 14.94 7.81
N PHE A 56 -11.23 14.96 6.54
CA PHE A 56 -12.03 16.06 5.99
C PHE A 56 -13.43 16.11 6.63
N ALA A 57 -14.07 14.97 6.82
CA ALA A 57 -15.35 14.88 7.51
C ALA A 57 -15.25 15.38 8.96
N THR A 58 -14.21 14.98 9.70
CA THR A 58 -13.98 15.45 11.07
C THR A 58 -13.77 16.97 11.13
N LEU A 59 -13.04 17.55 10.18
CA LEU A 59 -12.82 19.00 10.11
C LEU A 59 -14.14 19.75 9.87
N ILE A 60 -15.00 19.25 8.98
CA ILE A 60 -16.33 19.82 8.75
C ILE A 60 -17.16 19.77 10.03
N ILE A 61 -17.23 18.62 10.69
CA ILE A 61 -18.00 18.46 11.94
C ILE A 61 -17.52 19.46 12.99
N ALA A 62 -16.19 19.58 13.18
CA ALA A 62 -15.61 20.53 14.13
C ALA A 62 -16.00 21.99 13.82
N VAL A 63 -15.99 22.39 12.54
CA VAL A 63 -16.41 23.74 12.14
C VAL A 63 -17.89 23.98 12.45
N PHE A 64 -18.75 23.00 12.14
CA PHE A 64 -20.18 23.10 12.44
C PHE A 64 -20.47 23.14 13.95
N GLU A 65 -19.76 22.36 14.76
CA GLU A 65 -19.88 22.42 16.22
C GLU A 65 -19.49 23.80 16.76
N VAL A 66 -18.37 24.36 16.30
CA VAL A 66 -17.94 25.70 16.71
C VAL A 66 -18.96 26.76 16.30
N LEU A 67 -19.47 26.70 15.06
CA LEU A 67 -20.49 27.64 14.59
C LEU A 67 -21.80 27.52 15.38
N MET A 68 -22.23 26.31 15.74
CA MET A 68 -23.41 26.12 16.59
C MET A 68 -23.18 26.63 18.01
N TYR A 69 -21.98 26.44 18.56
CA TYR A 69 -21.62 26.95 19.89
C TYR A 69 -21.70 28.49 19.95
N PHE A 70 -21.25 29.17 18.90
CA PHE A 70 -21.27 30.64 18.83
C PHE A 70 -22.58 31.24 18.31
N LYS A 71 -23.50 30.43 17.76
CA LYS A 71 -24.83 30.91 17.37
C LYS A 71 -25.67 31.10 18.64
N PRO A 72 -26.04 32.34 19.03
CA PRO A 72 -26.97 32.52 20.13
C PRO A 72 -28.32 31.94 19.69
N SER A 73 -28.82 30.98 20.47
CA SER A 73 -30.21 30.56 20.41
C SER A 73 -31.05 31.75 20.89
N SER A 74 -31.39 32.66 19.97
CA SER A 74 -32.44 33.66 20.18
C SER A 74 -33.82 33.03 20.08
#